data_AF-A0A940X2U2-F1
#
_entry.id   AF-A0A940X2U2-F1
#
_cell.length_a   1.000
_cell.length_b   1.000
_cell.length_c   1.000
_cell.angle_alpha   90.00
_cell.angle_beta   90.00
_cell.angle_gamma   90.00
#
_symmetry.space_group_name_H-M   'P 1'
#
loop_
_entity.id
_entity.type
_entity.pdbx_description
1 polymer ?
#
loop_
_entity_poly.entity_id
_entity_poly.type
_entity_poly.pdbx_seq_one_letter_code
_entity_poly.pdbx_strand_id
1 'polypeptide(L)'
;MRNRINTKLLWLGLALASVGGTASAQDYVFGWNPRSGDVWVDTSLNDINRYGSRYRDPFTDEMVRYYGAPRDLVTDLLVRQRWAPGDVYYACALAQIIGRPCRYVVDEWNRDHGQGWGAVAKRLGIKPGSAEFHRLKKGFVPSYDRWGRDIVLDAQLRRDYPNHGKAKGQGNASHGDHGQGNGGQHGKPDKGRGPGEAGGNGKGKNKGNGGNGKGHGKH
;
A
#
# COMPACT_ATOMS: atom_id res chain seq x y z
N MET A 1 -23.46 36.42 71.69
CA MET A 1 -24.85 36.12 71.28
C MET A 1 -24.79 35.51 69.88
N ARG A 2 -24.72 34.18 69.75
CA ARG A 2 -25.82 33.21 69.49
C ARG A 2 -26.55 33.41 68.14
N ASN A 3 -26.18 32.52 67.20
CA ASN A 3 -26.99 31.87 66.14
C ASN A 3 -27.67 32.76 65.08
N ARG A 4 -27.74 32.37 63.79
CA ARG A 4 -28.26 31.09 63.30
C ARG A 4 -27.65 30.67 61.95
N ILE A 5 -27.25 29.41 61.92
CA ILE A 5 -27.06 28.58 60.74
C ILE A 5 -28.45 28.27 60.18
N ASN A 6 -28.66 28.44 58.88
CA ASN A 6 -29.81 27.86 58.17
C ASN A 6 -29.32 27.12 56.93
N THR A 7 -29.09 25.82 57.13
CA THR A 7 -28.97 24.80 56.10
C THR A 7 -30.34 24.59 55.45
N LYS A 8 -30.44 24.74 54.13
CA LYS A 8 -31.47 24.06 53.34
C LYS A 8 -30.83 23.32 52.17
N LEU A 9 -31.31 22.09 52.02
CA LEU A 9 -30.81 20.98 51.24
C LEU A 9 -30.87 21.18 49.71
N LEU A 10 -29.83 20.66 49.07
CA LEU A 10 -29.82 19.74 47.92
C LEU A 10 -31.05 19.73 46.99
N TRP A 11 -30.81 20.15 45.74
CA TRP A 11 -31.28 19.39 44.59
C TRP A 11 -30.11 19.01 43.68
N LEU A 12 -30.00 17.71 43.50
CA LEU A 12 -29.06 16.99 42.65
C LEU A 12 -29.53 17.14 41.20
N GLY A 13 -28.88 18.04 40.44
CA GLY A 13 -29.04 18.13 39.00
C GLY A 13 -27.77 17.64 38.32
N LEU A 14 -27.69 16.33 38.08
CA LEU A 14 -26.64 15.70 37.28
C LEU A 14 -26.87 16.08 35.80
N ALA A 15 -26.47 17.30 35.41
CA ALA A 15 -26.34 17.63 34.01
C ALA A 15 -25.08 16.93 33.49
N LEU A 16 -25.27 15.89 32.67
CA LEU A 16 -24.18 15.27 31.93
C LEU A 16 -23.45 16.35 31.15
N ALA A 17 -22.25 16.69 31.61
CA ALA A 17 -21.25 17.35 30.80
C ALA A 17 -20.89 16.38 29.67
N SER A 18 -21.47 16.57 28.49
CA SER A 18 -20.96 16.04 27.24
C SER A 18 -19.62 16.72 26.96
N VAL A 19 -18.57 16.25 27.65
CA VAL A 19 -17.19 16.56 27.30
C VAL A 19 -16.97 16.04 25.89
N GLY A 20 -16.67 16.99 25.00
CA GLY A 20 -16.64 16.80 23.57
C GLY A 20 -15.68 15.70 23.12
N GLY A 21 -16.20 14.83 22.26
CA GLY A 21 -15.39 14.17 21.25
C GLY A 21 -15.25 15.09 20.04
N THR A 22 -14.60 16.25 20.18
CA THR A 22 -13.96 16.83 19.01
C THR A 22 -12.90 15.81 18.62
N ALA A 23 -13.17 15.04 17.57
CA ALA A 23 -12.11 14.37 16.85
C ALA A 23 -11.01 15.42 16.69
N SER A 24 -9.83 15.18 17.26
CA SER A 24 -8.69 16.04 17.02
C SER A 24 -8.41 15.93 15.53
N ALA A 25 -9.05 16.79 14.73
CA ALA A 25 -8.32 17.48 13.70
C ALA A 25 -7.12 18.06 14.45
N GLN A 26 -6.02 17.32 14.46
CA GLN A 26 -4.76 18.02 14.64
C GLN A 26 -4.78 18.98 13.48
N ASP A 27 -4.95 20.26 13.79
CA ASP A 27 -4.89 21.33 12.83
C ASP A 27 -3.52 21.22 12.16
N TYR A 28 -3.46 20.49 11.04
CA TYR A 28 -2.60 20.92 9.96
C TYR A 28 -3.08 22.32 9.68
N VAL A 29 -2.18 23.30 9.81
CA VAL A 29 -2.42 24.73 9.61
C VAL A 29 -3.64 24.91 8.71
N PHE A 30 -4.79 25.34 9.28
CA PHE A 30 -6.03 25.55 8.54
C PHE A 30 -5.67 26.23 7.22
N GLY A 31 -5.85 25.51 6.09
CA GLY A 31 -5.31 25.90 4.79
C GLY A 31 -4.32 24.92 4.13
N TRP A 32 -4.15 23.69 4.63
CA TRP A 32 -3.35 22.68 3.92
C TRP A 32 -3.94 22.39 2.54
N ASN A 33 -3.22 22.82 1.50
CA ASN A 33 -3.52 22.55 0.10
C ASN A 33 -2.24 22.08 -0.58
N PRO A 34 -2.14 20.79 -0.97
CA PRO A 34 -0.94 20.24 -1.56
C PRO A 34 -0.58 20.92 -2.88
N ARG A 35 -1.58 21.43 -3.63
CA ARG A 35 -1.39 22.04 -4.96
C ARG A 35 -0.51 21.16 -5.84
N SER A 36 -0.80 19.86 -5.91
CA SER A 36 -0.02 18.90 -6.71
C SER A 36 -0.19 19.14 -8.22
N GLY A 37 -1.24 19.88 -8.61
CA GLY A 37 -1.60 20.12 -10.00
C GLY A 37 -2.50 19.03 -10.59
N ASP A 38 -2.98 18.09 -9.78
CA ASP A 38 -3.95 17.06 -10.15
C ASP A 38 -4.98 16.86 -9.02
N VAL A 39 -6.25 17.08 -9.32
CA VAL A 39 -7.35 17.06 -8.33
C VAL A 39 -7.47 15.69 -7.65
N TRP A 40 -7.22 14.61 -8.39
CA TRP A 40 -7.30 13.26 -7.85
C TRP A 40 -6.16 13.01 -6.85
N VAL A 41 -4.94 13.49 -7.15
CA VAL A 41 -3.81 13.44 -6.21
C VAL A 41 -4.11 14.27 -4.97
N ASP A 42 -4.58 15.52 -5.13
CA ASP A 42 -4.90 16.40 -4.00
C ASP A 42 -5.95 15.77 -3.07
N THR A 43 -6.99 15.15 -3.65
CA THR A 43 -8.02 14.42 -2.91
C THR A 43 -7.44 13.23 -2.15
N SER A 44 -6.59 12.43 -2.81
CA SER A 44 -5.96 11.25 -2.21
C SER A 44 -4.99 11.63 -1.10
N LEU A 45 -4.23 12.71 -1.24
CA LEU A 45 -3.31 13.18 -0.20
C LEU A 45 -4.05 13.70 1.03
N ASN A 46 -5.17 14.41 0.82
CA ASN A 46 -6.06 14.81 1.93
C ASN A 46 -6.60 13.58 2.68
N ASP A 47 -6.87 12.52 1.94
CA ASP A 47 -7.36 11.28 2.50
C ASP A 47 -6.28 10.50 3.28
N ILE A 48 -5.06 10.47 2.76
CA ILE A 48 -3.86 9.98 3.43
C ILE A 48 -3.59 10.78 4.72
N ASN A 49 -3.82 12.10 4.75
CA ASN A 49 -3.71 12.88 5.98
C ASN A 49 -4.62 12.34 7.07
N ARG A 50 -5.89 12.04 6.74
CA ARG A 50 -6.84 11.46 7.71
C ARG A 50 -6.34 10.10 8.20
N TYR A 51 -5.92 9.23 7.28
CA TYR A 51 -5.42 7.91 7.62
C TYR A 51 -4.18 7.99 8.52
N GLY A 52 -3.12 8.69 8.09
CA GLY A 52 -1.85 8.76 8.82
C GLY A 52 -1.95 9.52 10.15
N SER A 53 -2.94 10.42 10.30
CA SER A 53 -3.23 11.06 11.58
C SER A 53 -3.87 10.08 12.57
N ARG A 54 -4.78 9.22 12.09
CA ARG A 54 -5.51 8.26 12.91
C ARG A 54 -4.72 6.98 13.21
N TYR A 55 -3.91 6.54 12.26
CA TYR A 55 -3.18 5.27 12.24
C TYR A 55 -1.68 5.53 11.99
N ARG A 56 -1.05 6.26 12.92
CA ARG A 56 0.33 6.74 12.79
C ARG A 56 1.35 5.60 12.58
N ASP A 57 1.24 4.52 13.36
CA ASP A 57 2.20 3.42 13.29
C ASP A 57 2.07 2.62 11.98
N PRO A 58 0.87 2.19 11.54
CA PRO A 58 0.68 1.61 10.22
C PRO A 58 1.15 2.50 9.06
N PHE A 59 0.89 3.81 9.14
CA PHE A 59 1.39 4.76 8.15
C PHE A 59 2.92 4.81 8.13
N THR A 60 3.56 4.87 9.30
CA THR A 60 5.03 4.88 9.41
C THR A 60 5.63 3.59 8.86
N ASP A 61 5.03 2.45 9.18
CA ASP A 61 5.42 1.14 8.66
C ASP A 61 5.32 1.05 7.14
N GLU A 62 4.27 1.63 6.56
CA GLU A 62 4.10 1.74 5.12
C GLU A 62 5.25 2.51 4.48
N MET A 63 5.57 3.70 5.02
CA MET A 63 6.67 4.55 4.52
C MET A 63 8.03 3.84 4.61
N VAL A 64 8.27 3.10 5.69
CA VAL A 64 9.53 2.37 5.89
C VAL A 64 9.64 1.18 4.95
N ARG A 65 8.60 0.33 4.89
CA ARG A 65 8.67 -0.95 4.18
C ARG A 65 8.58 -0.80 2.66
N TYR A 66 7.74 0.11 2.17
CA TYR A 66 7.42 0.20 0.74
C TYR A 66 8.01 1.41 0.04
N TYR A 67 8.28 2.49 0.76
CA TYR A 67 8.89 3.71 0.22
C TYR A 67 10.37 3.88 0.62
N GLY A 68 10.92 2.94 1.40
CA GLY A 68 12.32 2.94 1.82
C GLY A 68 12.72 4.15 2.67
N ALA A 69 11.75 4.81 3.32
CA ALA A 69 12.02 5.96 4.15
C ALA A 69 12.58 5.52 5.51
N PRO A 70 13.70 6.10 5.99
CA PRO A 70 14.18 5.84 7.35
C PRO A 70 13.11 6.18 8.40
N ARG A 71 12.91 5.30 9.39
CA ARG A 71 11.84 5.46 10.40
C ARG A 71 12.01 6.75 11.21
N ASP A 72 13.25 7.08 11.54
CA ASP A 72 13.65 8.30 12.21
C ASP A 72 13.27 9.54 11.39
N LEU A 73 13.50 9.53 10.08
CA LEU A 73 13.08 10.61 9.18
C LEU A 73 11.55 10.79 9.19
N VAL A 74 10.80 9.71 9.02
CA VAL A 74 9.32 9.77 9.01
C VAL A 74 8.78 10.28 10.35
N THR A 75 9.35 9.80 11.47
CA THR A 75 8.95 10.22 12.82
C THR A 75 9.27 11.69 13.05
N ASP A 76 10.45 12.14 12.65
CA ASP A 76 10.85 13.54 12.77
C ASP A 76 9.93 14.48 11.99
N LEU A 77 9.63 14.13 10.73
CA LEU A 77 8.72 14.91 9.88
C LEU A 77 7.32 15.03 10.50
N LEU A 78 6.74 13.92 10.96
CA LEU A 78 5.38 13.90 11.50
C LEU A 78 5.28 14.54 12.90
N VAL A 79 6.30 14.40 13.74
CA VAL A 79 6.24 14.81 15.16
C VAL A 79 6.85 16.19 15.37
N ARG A 80 8.12 16.37 14.97
CA ARG A 80 8.86 17.60 15.25
C ARG A 80 8.56 18.68 14.21
N GLN A 81 8.61 18.31 12.93
CA GLN A 81 8.37 19.26 11.84
C GLN A 81 6.89 19.44 11.51
N ARG A 82 6.00 18.62 12.10
CA ARG A 82 4.54 18.70 11.96
C ARG A 82 4.06 18.64 10.50
N TRP A 83 4.77 17.92 9.64
CA TRP A 83 4.34 17.66 8.26
C TRP A 83 3.03 16.88 8.24
N ALA A 84 2.21 17.13 7.22
CA ALA A 84 1.05 16.30 6.97
C ALA A 84 1.49 14.92 6.47
N PRO A 85 0.82 13.81 6.88
CA PRO A 85 1.11 12.47 6.38
C PRO A 85 1.09 12.38 4.85
N GLY A 86 0.18 13.10 4.21
CA GLY A 86 0.10 13.25 2.76
C GLY A 86 1.35 13.91 2.17
N ASP A 87 1.92 14.92 2.83
CA ASP A 87 3.20 15.54 2.40
C ASP A 87 4.35 14.55 2.52
N VAL A 88 4.44 13.83 3.64
CA VAL A 88 5.46 12.79 3.86
C VAL A 88 5.35 11.69 2.82
N TYR A 89 4.11 11.22 2.59
CA TYR A 89 3.80 10.23 1.58
C TYR A 89 4.23 10.69 0.20
N TYR A 90 3.84 11.90 -0.20
CA TYR A 90 4.09 12.40 -1.54
C TYR A 90 5.57 12.65 -1.79
N ALA A 91 6.30 13.18 -0.80
CA ALA A 91 7.75 13.33 -0.87
C ALA A 91 8.46 12.00 -1.16
N CYS A 92 8.15 10.96 -0.38
CA CYS A 92 8.79 9.66 -0.58
C CYS A 92 8.31 8.96 -1.86
N ALA A 93 7.05 9.12 -2.25
CA ALA A 93 6.52 8.58 -3.50
C ALA A 93 7.22 9.22 -4.72
N LEU A 94 7.38 10.54 -4.74
CA LEU A 94 8.17 11.22 -5.77
C LEU A 94 9.62 10.72 -5.79
N ALA A 95 10.24 10.58 -4.61
CA ALA A 95 11.61 10.10 -4.48
C ALA A 95 11.80 8.70 -5.09
N GLN A 96 10.86 7.79 -4.84
CA GLN A 96 10.86 6.45 -5.42
C GLN A 96 10.76 6.48 -6.95
N ILE A 97 9.92 7.36 -7.51
CA ILE A 97 9.76 7.49 -8.97
C ILE A 97 11.04 7.96 -9.64
N ILE A 98 11.81 8.84 -9.00
CA ILE A 98 13.08 9.36 -9.54
C ILE A 98 14.31 8.56 -9.08
N GLY A 99 14.14 7.46 -8.34
CA GLY A 99 15.23 6.63 -7.85
C GLY A 99 16.14 7.33 -6.83
N ARG A 100 15.59 8.21 -5.99
CA ARG A 100 16.32 8.94 -4.94
C ARG A 100 15.79 8.59 -3.55
N PRO A 101 16.60 8.77 -2.48
CA PRO A 101 16.12 8.59 -1.10
C PRO A 101 15.02 9.59 -0.75
N CYS A 102 14.05 9.22 0.10
CA CYS A 102 12.96 10.12 0.51
C CYS A 102 13.46 11.47 1.03
N ARG A 103 14.56 11.48 1.81
CA ARG A 103 15.20 12.71 2.32
C ARG A 103 15.53 13.72 1.22
N TYR A 104 15.91 13.26 0.02
CA TYR A 104 16.23 14.15 -1.08
C TYR A 104 15.04 15.05 -1.46
N VAL A 105 13.84 14.49 -1.55
CA VAL A 105 12.65 15.28 -1.92
C VAL A 105 12.15 16.13 -0.75
N VAL A 106 12.35 15.67 0.49
CA VAL A 106 12.12 16.50 1.69
C VAL A 106 13.00 17.75 1.67
N ASP A 107 14.28 17.60 1.31
CA ASP A 107 15.21 18.73 1.17
C ASP A 107 14.80 19.67 0.03
N GLU A 108 14.36 19.12 -1.11
CA GLU A 108 13.84 19.91 -2.24
C GLU A 108 12.57 20.69 -1.90
N TRP A 109 11.69 20.10 -1.09
CA TRP A 109 10.52 20.79 -0.55
C TRP A 109 10.98 21.95 0.33
N ASN A 110 11.79 21.67 1.37
CA ASN A 110 12.26 22.68 2.33
C ASN A 110 13.04 23.85 1.69
N ARG A 111 13.71 23.62 0.56
CA ARG A 111 14.40 24.68 -0.20
C ARG A 111 13.44 25.69 -0.83
N ASP A 112 12.40 25.20 -1.50
CA ASP A 112 11.40 26.06 -2.15
C ASP A 112 10.11 25.28 -2.48
N HIS A 113 9.12 25.39 -1.61
CA HIS A 113 7.79 24.81 -1.79
C HIS A 113 6.68 25.88 -1.90
N GLY A 114 7.02 27.15 -2.13
CA GLY A 114 6.05 28.25 -2.13
C GLY A 114 4.92 28.07 -3.15
N GLN A 115 5.22 27.38 -4.26
CA GLN A 115 4.29 27.05 -5.34
C GLN A 115 3.59 25.68 -5.19
N GLY A 116 3.88 24.95 -4.11
CA GLY A 116 3.26 23.66 -3.81
C GLY A 116 3.87 22.46 -4.55
N TRP A 117 3.27 21.29 -4.33
CA TRP A 117 3.82 20.01 -4.77
C TRP A 117 3.94 19.87 -6.28
N GLY A 118 3.06 20.50 -7.05
CA GLY A 118 3.11 20.46 -8.50
C GLY A 118 4.37 21.13 -9.05
N ALA A 119 4.84 22.20 -8.43
CA ALA A 119 6.10 22.85 -8.82
C ALA A 119 7.31 21.99 -8.46
N VAL A 120 7.31 21.40 -7.25
CA VAL A 120 8.37 20.48 -6.80
C VAL A 120 8.46 19.27 -7.73
N ALA A 121 7.34 18.61 -8.01
CA ALA A 121 7.28 17.46 -8.92
C ALA A 121 7.80 17.82 -10.33
N LYS A 122 7.41 18.98 -10.86
CA LYS A 122 7.90 19.46 -12.17
C LYS A 122 9.41 19.68 -12.19
N ARG A 123 10.01 20.26 -11.14
CA ARG A 123 11.47 20.42 -11.02
C ARG A 123 12.20 19.08 -10.97
N LEU A 124 11.55 18.06 -10.40
CA LEU A 124 12.03 16.68 -10.39
C LEU A 124 11.78 15.91 -11.70
N GLY A 125 11.23 16.56 -12.73
CA GLY A 125 10.95 15.95 -14.03
C GLY A 125 9.62 15.19 -14.11
N ILE A 126 8.80 15.22 -13.07
CA ILE A 126 7.50 14.55 -13.02
C ILE A 126 6.41 15.56 -13.38
N LYS A 127 5.91 15.48 -14.61
CA LYS A 127 4.88 16.40 -15.14
C LYS A 127 3.53 15.69 -15.19
N PRO A 128 2.41 16.40 -14.96
CA PRO A 128 1.08 15.83 -15.19
C PRO A 128 0.99 15.19 -16.58
N GLY A 129 0.48 13.96 -16.64
CA GLY A 129 0.36 13.18 -17.87
C GLY A 129 1.63 12.43 -18.33
N SER A 130 2.77 12.62 -17.68
CA SER A 130 3.99 11.86 -18.02
C SER A 130 3.89 10.40 -17.55
N ALA A 131 4.73 9.52 -18.12
CA ALA A 131 4.79 8.12 -17.68
C ALA A 131 5.16 7.99 -16.20
N GLU A 132 6.05 8.86 -15.71
CA GLU A 132 6.47 8.98 -14.31
C GLU A 132 5.27 9.34 -13.43
N PHE A 133 4.46 10.31 -13.86
CA PHE A 133 3.27 10.73 -13.13
C PHE A 133 2.20 9.64 -13.11
N HIS A 134 2.05 8.88 -14.20
CA HIS A 134 1.18 7.71 -14.21
C HIS A 134 1.68 6.63 -13.25
N ARG A 135 2.99 6.33 -13.23
CA ARG A 135 3.59 5.41 -12.25
C ARG A 135 3.39 5.90 -10.81
N LEU A 136 3.53 7.21 -10.58
CA LEU A 136 3.28 7.83 -9.28
C LEU A 136 1.86 7.54 -8.80
N LYS A 137 0.84 7.79 -9.65
CA LYS A 137 -0.57 7.54 -9.31
C LYS A 137 -0.86 6.07 -9.07
N LYS A 138 -0.28 5.16 -9.87
CA LYS A 138 -0.38 3.71 -9.65
C LYS A 138 0.13 3.29 -8.27
N GLY A 139 1.17 3.97 -7.75
CA GLY A 139 1.75 3.69 -6.43
C GLY A 139 0.78 3.89 -5.25
N PHE A 140 -0.30 4.68 -5.41
CA PHE A 140 -1.29 4.87 -4.35
C PHE A 140 -2.16 3.64 -4.12
N VAL A 141 -2.55 2.96 -5.20
CA VAL A 141 -3.49 1.82 -5.15
C VAL A 141 -3.02 0.72 -4.18
N PRO A 142 -1.79 0.18 -4.27
CA PRO A 142 -1.37 -0.89 -3.37
C PRO A 142 -1.21 -0.44 -1.91
N SER A 143 -0.95 0.85 -1.65
CA SER A 143 -0.89 1.40 -0.28
C SER A 143 -2.28 1.42 0.36
N TYR A 144 -3.29 1.84 -0.42
CA TYR A 144 -4.70 1.76 0.00
C TYR A 144 -5.16 0.32 0.23
N ASP A 145 -4.75 -0.61 -0.63
CA ASP A 145 -5.06 -2.04 -0.46
C ASP A 145 -4.51 -2.59 0.87
N ARG A 146 -3.25 -2.27 1.18
CA ARG A 146 -2.60 -2.68 2.45
C ARG A 146 -3.25 -2.07 3.68
N TRP A 147 -3.78 -0.86 3.54
CA TRP A 147 -4.52 -0.19 4.61
C TRP A 147 -5.97 -0.69 4.73
N GLY A 148 -6.43 -1.57 3.83
CA GLY A 148 -7.82 -2.03 3.77
C GLY A 148 -8.78 -0.88 3.50
N ARG A 149 -8.35 0.10 2.70
CA ARG A 149 -9.04 1.36 2.48
C ARG A 149 -9.46 1.49 1.03
N ASP A 150 -10.69 1.93 0.81
CA ASP A 150 -11.19 2.20 -0.53
C ASP A 150 -10.50 3.40 -1.15
N ILE A 151 -10.10 3.26 -2.42
CA ILE A 151 -9.57 4.33 -3.26
C ILE A 151 -10.49 4.52 -4.46
N VAL A 152 -10.94 5.75 -4.69
CA VAL A 152 -11.66 6.10 -5.92
C VAL A 152 -10.64 6.16 -7.05
N LEU A 153 -10.75 5.30 -8.06
CA LEU A 153 -9.84 5.30 -9.21
C LEU A 153 -10.25 6.36 -10.24
N ASP A 154 -9.29 7.11 -10.78
CA ASP A 154 -9.56 7.97 -11.94
C ASP A 154 -9.74 7.13 -13.22
N ALA A 155 -10.01 7.79 -14.35
CA ALA A 155 -10.26 7.11 -15.61
C ALA A 155 -9.10 6.23 -16.06
N GLN A 156 -7.86 6.64 -15.81
CA GLN A 156 -6.68 5.91 -16.23
C GLN A 156 -6.36 4.75 -15.30
N LEU A 157 -6.37 4.98 -13.99
CA LEU A 157 -6.18 3.94 -12.99
C LEU A 157 -7.23 2.85 -13.13
N ARG A 158 -8.48 3.18 -13.47
CA ARG A 158 -9.52 2.17 -13.72
C ARG A 158 -9.21 1.28 -14.93
N ARG A 159 -8.52 1.81 -15.95
CA ARG A 159 -8.03 0.99 -17.08
C ARG A 159 -6.87 0.09 -16.66
N ASP A 160 -5.98 0.60 -15.82
CA ASP A 160 -4.83 -0.13 -15.30
C ASP A 160 -5.21 -1.20 -14.27
N TYR A 161 -6.31 -0.99 -13.53
CA TYR A 161 -6.82 -1.86 -12.47
C TYR A 161 -8.31 -2.18 -12.68
N PRO A 162 -8.68 -2.89 -13.77
CA PRO A 162 -10.09 -3.10 -14.16
C PRO A 162 -10.91 -3.94 -13.17
N ASN A 163 -10.24 -4.67 -12.27
CA ASN A 163 -10.84 -5.56 -11.29
C ASN A 163 -10.66 -5.09 -9.84
N HIS A 164 -10.06 -3.92 -9.62
CA HIS A 164 -9.88 -3.37 -8.27
C HIS A 164 -11.22 -2.93 -7.68
N GLY A 165 -11.46 -3.24 -6.40
CA GLY A 165 -12.73 -2.97 -5.71
C GLY A 165 -13.92 -3.85 -6.12
N LYS A 166 -13.79 -4.70 -7.15
CA LYS A 166 -14.82 -5.70 -7.47
C LYS A 166 -14.67 -6.87 -6.49
N ALA A 167 -15.64 -7.05 -5.61
CA ALA A 167 -15.68 -8.18 -4.69
C ALA A 167 -15.44 -9.50 -5.44
N LYS A 168 -14.51 -10.35 -4.94
CA LYS A 168 -14.41 -11.75 -5.37
C LYS A 168 -15.67 -12.48 -4.91
N GLY A 169 -16.74 -12.38 -5.70
CA GLY A 169 -18.06 -12.88 -5.29
C GLY A 169 -19.07 -12.82 -6.42
N GLN A 170 -18.74 -13.44 -7.55
CA GLN A 170 -19.68 -13.94 -8.56
C GLN A 170 -18.90 -14.89 -9.49
N GLY A 171 -18.47 -16.02 -8.92
CA GLY A 171 -18.35 -17.22 -9.75
C GLY A 171 -19.77 -17.53 -10.21
N ASN A 172 -20.05 -17.33 -11.49
CA ASN A 172 -21.30 -17.79 -12.06
C ASN A 172 -21.29 -19.32 -11.98
N ALA A 173 -21.96 -19.86 -10.97
CA ALA A 173 -22.35 -21.25 -10.92
C ALA A 173 -23.32 -21.48 -12.08
N SER A 174 -22.79 -21.86 -13.25
CA SER A 174 -23.60 -22.44 -14.31
C SER A 174 -23.97 -23.85 -13.88
N HIS A 175 -25.05 -23.96 -13.11
CA HIS A 175 -25.79 -25.19 -12.93
C HIS A 175 -26.76 -25.32 -14.11
N GLY A 176 -26.71 -26.47 -14.79
CA GLY A 176 -27.81 -26.95 -15.65
C GLY A 176 -27.38 -27.28 -17.08
N ASP A 177 -26.80 -28.46 -17.30
CA ASP A 177 -27.49 -29.44 -18.14
C ASP A 177 -27.03 -30.87 -17.78
N HIS A 178 -27.98 -31.64 -17.27
CA HIS A 178 -27.87 -33.08 -17.04
C HIS A 178 -28.42 -33.80 -18.28
N GLY A 179 -27.54 -34.19 -19.20
CA GLY A 179 -27.88 -35.11 -20.29
C GLY A 179 -27.45 -36.54 -19.95
N GLN A 180 -28.27 -37.27 -19.19
CA GLN A 180 -28.07 -38.69 -18.89
C GLN A 180 -28.92 -39.53 -19.86
N GLY A 181 -28.27 -40.33 -20.72
CA GLY A 181 -28.91 -41.22 -21.69
C GLY A 181 -28.06 -42.48 -21.98
N ASN A 182 -28.44 -43.56 -21.29
CA ASN A 182 -28.12 -45.00 -21.44
C ASN A 182 -28.01 -45.48 -22.92
N GLY A 183 -27.29 -46.52 -23.39
CA GLY A 183 -26.56 -47.65 -22.82
C GLY A 183 -26.45 -48.77 -23.90
N GLY A 184 -25.37 -49.58 -23.87
CA GLY A 184 -25.20 -50.89 -24.55
C GLY A 184 -24.52 -50.88 -25.94
N GLN A 185 -23.68 -51.83 -26.37
CA GLN A 185 -23.17 -53.08 -25.78
C GLN A 185 -22.10 -53.73 -26.70
N HIS A 186 -21.25 -54.62 -26.13
CA HIS A 186 -20.38 -55.66 -26.74
C HIS A 186 -18.96 -55.23 -27.25
N GLY A 187 -17.85 -55.93 -26.92
CA GLY A 187 -17.66 -57.21 -26.26
C GLY A 187 -16.19 -57.50 -25.85
N LYS A 188 -16.04 -58.48 -24.94
CA LYS A 188 -14.82 -59.10 -24.35
C LYS A 188 -14.11 -60.05 -25.37
N PRO A 189 -12.90 -60.63 -25.14
CA PRO A 189 -12.43 -61.22 -23.87
C PRO A 189 -10.90 -61.16 -23.58
N ASP A 190 -10.49 -61.98 -22.62
CA ASP A 190 -9.37 -61.94 -21.68
C ASP A 190 -8.35 -63.10 -21.92
N LYS A 191 -7.14 -62.94 -21.35
CA LYS A 191 -6.04 -63.92 -21.03
C LYS A 191 -5.18 -64.60 -22.13
N GLY A 192 -3.85 -64.52 -21.91
CA GLY A 192 -2.96 -65.69 -22.05
C GLY A 192 -1.45 -65.47 -22.34
N ARG A 193 -0.59 -65.90 -21.40
CA ARG A 193 0.80 -66.46 -21.52
C ARG A 193 2.01 -65.57 -21.92
N GLY A 194 3.04 -65.54 -21.04
CA GLY A 194 4.45 -65.22 -21.37
C GLY A 194 5.27 -66.50 -21.70
N PRO A 195 6.60 -66.59 -21.46
CA PRO A 195 7.68 -65.60 -21.46
C PRO A 195 8.80 -65.93 -22.50
N GLY A 196 9.80 -65.06 -22.70
CA GLY A 196 10.98 -65.36 -23.54
C GLY A 196 12.11 -64.35 -23.40
N GLU A 197 13.28 -64.83 -22.97
CA GLU A 197 14.55 -64.15 -22.72
C GLU A 197 15.23 -63.57 -23.98
N ALA A 198 16.07 -62.54 -23.82
CA ALA A 198 17.53 -62.63 -24.05
C ALA A 198 18.22 -61.25 -24.20
N GLY A 199 19.29 -61.05 -23.41
CA GLY A 199 20.49 -60.25 -23.72
C GLY A 199 20.34 -58.72 -23.78
N GLY A 200 21.21 -57.90 -23.21
CA GLY A 200 22.55 -58.11 -22.67
C GLY A 200 23.10 -56.77 -22.16
N ASN A 201 24.10 -56.93 -21.30
CA ASN A 201 24.78 -55.96 -20.44
C ASN A 201 25.46 -54.78 -21.18
N GLY A 202 25.56 -53.62 -20.52
CA GLY A 202 26.32 -52.47 -21.05
C GLY A 202 26.53 -51.35 -20.04
N LYS A 203 27.33 -51.63 -19.01
CA LYS A 203 27.73 -50.75 -17.90
C LYS A 203 28.77 -49.72 -18.37
N GLY A 204 28.55 -48.43 -18.11
CA GLY A 204 29.54 -47.38 -18.36
C GLY A 204 29.46 -46.24 -17.34
N LYS A 205 30.19 -46.37 -16.23
CA LYS A 205 30.51 -45.26 -15.32
C LYS A 205 31.65 -44.45 -15.96
N ASN A 206 31.58 -43.11 -15.91
CA ASN A 206 32.82 -42.34 -15.79
C ASN A 206 32.68 -41.14 -14.84
N LYS A 207 33.67 -41.04 -13.95
CA LYS A 207 33.94 -39.96 -13.00
C LYS A 207 35.09 -39.11 -13.57
N GLY A 208 35.07 -37.82 -13.30
CA GLY A 208 36.24 -36.92 -13.35
C GLY A 208 35.74 -35.51 -13.02
N ASN A 209 35.91 -34.97 -11.81
CA ASN A 209 37.09 -34.52 -11.07
C ASN A 209 37.74 -33.22 -11.59
N GLY A 210 37.71 -32.19 -10.72
CA GLY A 210 38.89 -31.37 -10.39
C GLY A 210 39.00 -29.99 -11.04
N GLY A 211 39.14 -28.94 -10.20
CA GLY A 211 39.71 -27.65 -10.66
C GLY A 211 39.40 -26.43 -9.79
N ASN A 212 40.12 -26.27 -8.68
CA ASN A 212 40.14 -25.11 -7.78
C ASN A 212 40.99 -23.97 -8.36
N GLY A 213 40.67 -22.70 -8.05
CA GLY A 213 41.47 -21.54 -8.47
C GLY A 213 41.18 -20.28 -7.65
N LYS A 214 41.87 -20.14 -6.52
CA LYS A 214 41.83 -18.99 -5.59
C LYS A 214 43.04 -18.10 -5.91
N GLY A 215 42.83 -16.83 -6.26
CA GLY A 215 43.89 -15.86 -6.49
C GLY A 215 43.73 -14.62 -5.60
N HIS A 216 44.62 -14.48 -4.61
CA HIS A 216 44.87 -13.24 -3.87
C HIS A 216 45.94 -12.44 -4.61
N GLY A 217 45.76 -11.13 -4.74
CA GLY A 217 46.80 -10.19 -5.16
C GLY A 217 46.79 -8.97 -4.26
N LYS A 218 47.81 -8.82 -3.40
CA LYS A 218 48.19 -7.57 -2.74
C LYS A 218 49.34 -6.99 -3.56
N HIS A 219 49.27 -5.70 -3.88
CA HIS A 219 50.38 -4.76 -3.91
C HIS A 219 49.82 -3.38 -3.55
#